data_AF-X1PJ57-F1
#
_entry.id   AF-X1PJ57-F1
#
_cell.length_a   1.000
_cell.length_b   1.000
_cell.length_c   1.000
_cell.angle_alpha   90.00
_cell.angle_beta   90.00
_cell.angle_gamma   90.00
#
_symmetry.space_group_name_H-M   'P 1'
#
loop_
_entity.id
_entity.type
_entity.pdbx_description
1 polymer ?
#
loop_
_entity_poly.entity_id
_entity_poly.type
_entity_poly.pdbx_seq_one_letter_code
_entity_poly.pdbx_strand_id
1 'polypeptide(L)'
;GTLVNKQTGGVSEMASGNIDVRSIIGVLVVLIVGLSVLPIILDAVATAAASLTGAAQTMLNLIPLFYVIALLLAVIYWAVGTTKK
;
A
#
# COMPACT_ATOMS: atom_id res chain seq x y z
N GLY A 1 -6.66 58.74 9.17
CA GLY A 1 -5.79 57.63 9.60
C GLY A 1 -6.50 56.35 9.28
N THR A 2 -6.06 55.66 8.23
CA THR A 2 -6.71 54.43 7.73
C THR A 2 -5.99 53.24 8.36
N LEU A 3 -6.74 52.45 9.15
CA LEU A 3 -6.20 51.30 9.86
C LEU A 3 -5.93 50.17 8.88
N VAL A 4 -4.65 49.92 8.60
CA VAL A 4 -4.18 48.77 7.84
C VAL A 4 -4.30 47.53 8.73
N ASN A 5 -5.34 46.72 8.52
CA ASN A 5 -5.47 45.41 9.15
C ASN A 5 -4.59 44.41 8.39
N LYS A 6 -3.34 44.26 8.87
CA LYS A 6 -2.40 43.25 8.37
C LYS A 6 -2.69 41.92 9.09
N GLN A 7 -3.67 41.17 8.60
CA GLN A 7 -3.80 39.74 8.91
C GLN A 7 -2.73 38.96 8.14
N THR A 8 -1.47 39.07 8.58
CA THR A 8 -0.45 38.05 8.31
C THR A 8 -0.63 36.90 9.30
N GLY A 9 -1.73 36.17 9.14
CA GLY A 9 -1.88 34.82 9.63
C GLY A 9 -1.61 33.90 8.47
N GLY A 10 -0.36 33.48 8.29
CA GLY A 10 -0.02 32.37 7.41
C GLY A 10 -0.66 31.11 7.98
N VAL A 11 -1.93 30.90 7.65
CA VAL A 11 -2.57 29.60 7.78
C VAL A 11 -1.73 28.70 6.90
N SER A 12 -1.05 27.72 7.50
CA SER A 12 -0.48 26.61 6.77
C SER A 12 -1.60 26.07 5.89
N GLU A 13 -1.55 26.39 4.61
CA GLU A 13 -2.39 25.84 3.57
C GLU A 13 -2.03 24.35 3.53
N MET A 14 -2.62 23.58 4.45
CA MET A 14 -2.78 22.15 4.26
C MET A 14 -3.66 22.07 3.02
N ALA A 15 -2.98 21.99 1.87
CA ALA A 15 -3.57 21.67 0.60
C ALA A 15 -4.50 20.48 0.87
N SER A 16 -5.81 20.76 0.92
CA SER A 16 -6.82 19.72 0.92
C SER A 16 -6.80 19.15 -0.48
N GLY A 17 -5.77 18.33 -0.74
CA GLY A 17 -5.68 17.50 -1.92
C GLY A 17 -6.96 16.66 -1.91
N ASN A 18 -7.82 16.91 -2.89
CA ASN A 18 -9.07 16.20 -3.05
C ASN A 18 -8.71 14.72 -3.32
N ILE A 19 -8.62 13.91 -2.26
CA ILE A 19 -8.33 12.49 -2.41
C ILE A 19 -9.56 11.87 -3.07
N ASP A 20 -9.43 11.60 -4.38
CA ASP A 20 -10.50 11.00 -5.17
C ASP A 20 -10.99 9.71 -4.49
N VAL A 21 -12.26 9.66 -4.09
CA VAL A 21 -12.88 8.47 -3.45
C VAL A 21 -12.68 7.21 -4.28
N ARG A 22 -12.66 7.36 -5.62
CA ARG A 22 -12.39 6.30 -6.58
C ARG A 22 -10.97 5.73 -6.43
N SER A 23 -10.00 6.58 -6.11
CA SER A 23 -8.61 6.20 -5.86
C SER A 23 -8.47 5.41 -4.56
N ILE A 24 -9.16 5.87 -3.50
CA ILE A 24 -9.19 5.17 -2.20
C ILE A 24 -9.83 3.78 -2.34
N ILE A 25 -10.99 3.70 -3.00
CA ILE A 25 -11.70 2.45 -3.23
C ILE A 25 -10.80 1.47 -4.00
N GLY A 26 -10.05 1.94 -4.99
CA GLY A 26 -9.10 1.11 -5.74
C GLY A 26 -8.07 0.42 -4.84
N VAL A 27 -7.43 1.18 -3.95
CA VAL A 27 -6.45 0.60 -3.00
C VAL A 27 -7.10 -0.29 -1.95
N LEU A 28 -8.26 0.09 -1.44
CA LEU A 28 -8.98 -0.76 -0.49
C LEU A 28 -9.32 -2.13 -1.10
N VAL A 29 -9.77 -2.17 -2.34
CA VAL A 29 -10.05 -3.44 -3.04
C VAL A 29 -8.78 -4.27 -3.21
N VAL A 30 -7.68 -3.65 -3.66
CA VAL A 30 -6.38 -4.34 -3.81
C VAL A 30 -5.89 -4.89 -2.46
N LEU A 31 -6.03 -4.13 -1.38
CA LEU A 31 -5.65 -4.57 -0.04
C LEU A 31 -6.55 -5.71 0.48
N ILE A 32 -7.86 -5.59 0.33
CA ILE A 32 -8.80 -6.63 0.78
C ILE A 32 -8.55 -7.93 0.02
N VAL A 33 -8.47 -7.87 -1.31
CA VAL A 33 -8.18 -9.05 -2.12
C VAL A 33 -6.79 -9.60 -1.79
N GLY A 34 -5.79 -8.72 -1.69
CA GLY A 34 -4.42 -9.09 -1.37
C GLY A 34 -4.28 -9.83 -0.04
N LEU A 35 -4.86 -9.26 1.01
CA LEU A 35 -4.87 -9.86 2.35
C LEU A 35 -5.72 -11.14 2.40
N SER A 36 -6.79 -11.24 1.61
CA SER A 36 -7.63 -12.44 1.54
C SER A 36 -6.93 -13.59 0.80
N VAL A 37 -6.07 -13.28 -0.16
CA VAL A 37 -5.31 -14.27 -0.92
C VAL A 37 -4.06 -14.73 -0.15
N LEU A 38 -3.54 -13.92 0.77
CA LEU A 38 -2.39 -14.27 1.61
C LEU A 38 -2.52 -15.64 2.32
N PRO A 39 -3.60 -15.98 3.05
CA PRO A 39 -3.74 -17.30 3.69
C PRO A 39 -3.74 -18.45 2.67
N ILE A 40 -4.28 -18.24 1.47
CA ILE A 40 -4.31 -19.24 0.39
C ILE A 40 -2.89 -19.53 -0.09
N ILE A 41 -2.07 -18.49 -0.26
CA ILE A 41 -0.67 -18.63 -0.66
C ILE A 41 0.13 -19.36 0.43
N LEU A 42 -0.07 -18.99 1.70
CA LEU A 42 0.61 -19.64 2.82
C LEU A 42 0.29 -21.14 2.90
N ASP A 43 -0.98 -21.51 2.71
CA ASP A 43 -1.43 -22.90 2.72
C ASP A 43 -0.86 -23.71 1.54
N ALA A 44 -0.86 -23.11 0.34
CA ALA A 44 -0.26 -23.72 -0.85
C ALA A 44 1.26 -23.91 -0.72
N VAL A 45 1.96 -22.90 -0.18
CA VAL A 45 3.42 -22.97 0.06
C VAL A 45 3.74 -24.02 1.11
N ALA A 46 2.98 -24.09 2.21
CA ALA A 46 3.17 -25.12 3.24
C ALA A 46 2.98 -26.53 2.68
N THR A 47 1.93 -26.74 1.87
CA THR A 47 1.64 -28.01 1.22
C THR A 47 2.75 -28.43 0.25
N ALA A 48 3.24 -27.49 -0.58
CA ALA A 48 4.31 -27.76 -1.53
C ALA A 48 5.67 -27.96 -0.84
N ALA A 49 5.96 -27.18 0.20
CA ALA A 49 7.20 -27.28 0.97
C ALA A 49 7.32 -28.60 1.73
N ALA A 50 6.21 -29.21 2.15
CA ALA A 50 6.21 -30.53 2.79
C ALA A 50 6.74 -31.65 1.87
N SER A 51 6.71 -31.43 0.55
CA SER A 51 7.16 -32.40 -0.46
C SER A 51 8.55 -32.07 -1.04
N LEU A 52 9.16 -30.95 -0.63
CA LEU A 52 10.40 -30.42 -1.19
C LEU A 52 11.48 -30.33 -0.11
N THR A 53 12.75 -30.54 -0.50
CA THR A 53 13.90 -30.41 0.40
C THR A 53 14.99 -29.51 -0.19
N GLY A 54 15.88 -29.00 0.67
CA GLY A 54 17.05 -28.23 0.25
C GLY A 54 16.69 -26.86 -0.36
N ALA A 55 17.41 -26.49 -1.44
CA ALA A 55 17.30 -25.17 -2.06
C ALA A 55 15.89 -24.84 -2.60
N ALA A 56 15.14 -25.85 -3.05
CA ALA A 56 13.80 -25.67 -3.60
C ALA A 56 12.79 -25.26 -2.52
N GLN A 57 12.93 -25.77 -1.30
CA GLN A 57 12.09 -25.38 -0.16
C GLN A 57 12.34 -23.93 0.24
N THR A 58 13.60 -23.49 0.24
CA THR A 58 13.95 -22.09 0.50
C THR A 58 13.33 -21.14 -0.52
N MET A 59 13.34 -21.51 -1.81
CA MET A 59 12.70 -20.70 -2.86
C MET A 59 11.18 -20.56 -2.64
N LEU A 60 10.49 -21.63 -2.22
CA LEU A 60 9.06 -21.58 -1.90
C LEU A 60 8.78 -20.70 -0.67
N ASN A 61 9.61 -20.77 0.37
CA ASN A 61 9.46 -19.95 1.57
C ASN A 61 9.65 -18.46 1.33
N LEU A 62 10.28 -18.05 0.22
CA LEU A 62 10.40 -16.64 -0.16
C LEU A 62 9.14 -16.09 -0.86
N ILE A 63 8.28 -16.96 -1.42
CA ILE A 63 7.08 -16.53 -2.16
C ILE A 63 6.14 -15.65 -1.31
N PRO A 64 5.80 -16.02 -0.06
CA PRO A 64 4.97 -15.17 0.79
C PRO A 64 5.62 -13.82 1.06
N LEU A 65 6.95 -13.79 1.22
CA LEU A 65 7.70 -12.55 1.45
C LEU A 65 7.62 -11.62 0.24
N PHE A 66 7.83 -12.14 -0.97
CA PHE A 66 7.69 -11.37 -2.22
C PHE A 66 6.28 -10.82 -2.40
N TYR A 67 5.26 -11.61 -2.02
CA TYR A 67 3.87 -11.18 -2.10
C TYR A 67 3.59 -9.97 -1.20
N VAL A 68 4.07 -10.00 0.05
CA VAL A 68 3.93 -8.88 0.98
C VAL A 68 4.68 -7.64 0.47
N ILE A 69 5.88 -7.80 -0.08
CA ILE A 69 6.64 -6.70 -0.68
C ILE A 69 5.87 -6.10 -1.86
N ALA A 70 5.27 -6.92 -2.72
CA ALA A 70 4.45 -6.45 -3.84
C ALA A 70 3.25 -5.63 -3.36
N LEU A 71 2.56 -6.06 -2.29
CA LEU A 71 1.47 -5.29 -1.70
C LEU A 71 1.93 -3.96 -1.12
N LEU A 72 3.08 -3.94 -0.43
CA LEU A 72 3.67 -2.71 0.09
C LEU A 72 4.03 -1.74 -1.06
N LEU A 73 4.66 -2.24 -2.12
CA LEU A 73 4.99 -1.44 -3.29
C LEU A 73 3.74 -0.88 -3.98
N ALA A 74 2.66 -1.66 -4.07
CA ALA A 74 1.39 -1.19 -4.63
C ALA A 74 0.81 -0.03 -3.81
N VAL A 75 0.84 -0.12 -2.48
CA VAL A 75 0.37 0.96 -1.58
C VAL A 75 1.26 2.19 -1.66
N ILE A 76 2.59 2.00 -1.68
CA ILE A 76 3.55 3.11 -1.80
C ILE A 76 3.38 3.80 -3.15
N TYR A 77 3.26 3.04 -4.25
CA TYR A 77 3.04 3.59 -5.58
C TYR A 77 1.76 4.43 -5.64
N TRP A 78 0.68 3.93 -5.05
CA TRP A 78 -0.55 4.69 -4.92
C TRP A 78 -0.36 5.96 -4.08
N ALA A 79 0.24 5.85 -2.90
CA ALA A 79 0.48 6.99 -2.02
C ALA A 79 1.31 8.08 -2.73
N VAL A 80 2.38 7.71 -3.42
CA VAL A 80 3.20 8.64 -4.22
C VAL A 80 2.42 9.20 -5.41
N GLY A 81 1.54 8.42 -6.03
CA GLY A 81 0.64 8.89 -7.09
C GLY A 81 -0.37 9.94 -6.59
N THR A 82 -0.76 9.87 -5.31
CA THR A 82 -1.62 10.88 -4.68
C THR A 82 -0.88 12.16 -4.26
N THR A 83 0.43 12.11 -4.00
CA THR A 83 1.21 13.30 -3.62
C THR A 83 1.69 14.16 -4.79
N LYS A 84 1.67 13.62 -6.02
CA LYS A 84 2.01 14.36 -7.25
C LYS A 84 0.83 15.12 -7.86
N LYS A 85 -0.37 15.01 -7.29
CA LYS A 85 -1.58 15.72 -7.72
C LYS A 85 -1.74 17.03 -6.96
#